data_AF-A0A2N7QZM7-F1
#
_entry.id   AF-A0A2N7QZM7-F1
#
_cell.length_a   1.000
_cell.length_b   1.000
_cell.length_c   1.000
_cell.angle_alpha   90.00
_cell.angle_beta   90.00
_cell.angle_gamma   90.00
#
_symmetry.space_group_name_H-M   'P 1'
#
loop_
_entity.id
_entity.type
_entity.pdbx_description
1 polymer ?
#
loop_
_entity_poly.entity_id
_entity_poly.type
_entity_poly.pdbx_seq_one_letter_code
_entity_poly.pdbx_strand_id
1 'polypeptide(L)'
;MFGEDRLVQGEILALFVAETRDRLAGIAHALRYARMASARVLEQEIFDTSTALGLVQLRQLSGAAVHASFNNDIEAQRRLHADLLMALEVLSSAVTQLQQPQLYEDRRRDTESQR
;
A
#
# COMPACT_ATOMS: atom_id res chain seq x y z
N MET A 1 17.70 11.91 -3.11
CA MET A 1 16.30 12.37 -3.08
C MET A 1 15.70 11.89 -4.39
N PHE A 2 14.78 10.92 -4.38
CA PHE A 2 14.10 10.52 -5.62
C PHE A 2 13.53 11.79 -6.24
N GLY A 3 13.94 12.08 -7.47
CA GLY A 3 13.70 13.36 -8.13
C GLY A 3 12.21 13.72 -8.14
N GLU A 4 11.92 15.00 -8.36
CA GLU A 4 10.59 15.61 -8.42
C GLU A 4 9.69 15.04 -9.55
N ASP A 5 10.09 13.93 -10.17
CA ASP A 5 9.34 13.23 -11.19
C ASP A 5 8.17 12.45 -10.56
N ARG A 6 7.00 13.08 -10.65
CA ARG A 6 5.72 12.53 -10.21
C ARG A 6 5.39 11.18 -10.87
N LEU A 7 5.91 10.91 -12.07
CA LEU A 7 5.65 9.65 -12.77
C LEU A 7 6.42 8.51 -12.12
N VAL A 8 7.72 8.71 -11.88
CA VAL A 8 8.57 7.73 -11.19
C VAL A 8 8.04 7.48 -9.77
N GLN A 9 7.59 8.53 -9.07
CA GLN A 9 6.92 8.38 -7.77
C GLN A 9 5.63 7.54 -7.88
N GLY A 10 4.81 7.78 -8.89
CA GLY A 10 3.61 7.00 -9.17
C GLY A 10 3.91 5.53 -9.46
N GLU A 11 4.94 5.23 -10.24
CA GLU A 11 5.38 3.86 -10.54
C GLU A 11 5.87 3.12 -9.30
N ILE A 12 6.72 3.75 -8.48
CA ILE A 12 7.20 3.18 -7.21
C ILE A 12 6.02 2.87 -6.28
N LEU A 13 5.08 3.80 -6.15
CA LEU A 13 3.90 3.59 -5.31
C LEU A 13 2.95 2.54 -5.88
N ALA A 14 2.82 2.42 -7.20
CA ALA A 14 2.03 1.38 -7.84
C ALA A 14 2.58 -0.03 -7.55
N LEU A 15 3.91 -0.19 -7.64
CA LEU A 15 4.58 -1.44 -7.26
C LEU A 15 4.35 -1.75 -5.78
N PHE A 16 4.55 -0.77 -4.90
CA PHE A 16 4.26 -0.92 -3.47
C PHE A 16 2.81 -1.37 -3.20
N VAL A 17 1.84 -0.78 -3.90
CA VAL A 17 0.42 -1.14 -3.76
C VAL A 17 0.18 -2.59 -4.18
N ALA A 18 0.74 -3.02 -5.31
CA ALA A 18 0.59 -4.38 -5.79
C ALA A 18 1.17 -5.40 -4.79
N GLU A 19 2.40 -5.20 -4.34
CA GLU A 19 3.02 -6.13 -3.41
C GLU A 19 2.35 -6.13 -2.03
N THR A 20 1.88 -4.97 -1.55
CA THR A 20 1.15 -4.88 -0.28
C THR A 20 -0.19 -5.61 -0.36
N ARG A 21 -0.87 -5.57 -1.51
CA ARG A 21 -2.10 -6.34 -1.73
C ARG A 21 -1.84 -7.85 -1.61
N ASP A 22 -0.75 -8.34 -2.17
CA ASP A 22 -0.35 -9.75 -2.06
C ASP A 22 -0.03 -10.14 -0.61
N ARG A 23 0.69 -9.27 0.11
CA ARG A 23 0.96 -9.46 1.55
C ARG A 23 -0.33 -9.49 2.38
N LEU A 24 -1.29 -8.60 2.12
CA LEU A 24 -2.59 -8.60 2.80
C LEU A 24 -3.41 -9.85 2.50
N ALA A 25 -3.32 -10.42 1.30
CA ALA A 25 -3.91 -11.72 0.99
C ALA A 25 -3.25 -12.85 1.80
N GLY A 26 -1.92 -12.83 1.93
CA GLY A 26 -1.16 -13.74 2.77
C GLY A 26 -1.53 -13.65 4.25
N ILE A 27 -1.74 -12.43 4.77
CA ILE A 27 -2.19 -12.20 6.15
C ILE A 27 -3.59 -12.78 6.35
N ALA A 28 -4.53 -12.51 5.45
CA ALA A 28 -5.89 -13.08 5.53
C ALA A 28 -5.86 -14.61 5.59
N HIS A 29 -5.01 -15.24 4.77
CA HIS A 29 -4.79 -16.68 4.80
C HIS A 29 -4.23 -17.14 6.15
N ALA A 30 -3.19 -16.47 6.68
CA ALA A 30 -2.59 -16.81 7.96
C ALA A 30 -3.60 -16.68 9.12
N LEU A 31 -4.39 -15.61 9.16
CA LEU A 31 -5.43 -15.39 10.18
C LEU A 31 -6.53 -16.46 10.13
N ARG A 32 -6.92 -16.92 8.93
CA ARG A 32 -7.90 -18.01 8.77
C ARG A 32 -7.46 -19.31 9.45
N TYR A 33 -6.15 -19.57 9.48
CA TYR A 33 -5.57 -20.77 10.09
C TYR A 33 -4.87 -20.49 11.43
N ALA A 34 -5.14 -19.34 12.04
CA ALA A 34 -4.54 -18.90 13.30
C ALA A 34 -2.99 -18.96 13.32
N ARG A 35 -2.33 -18.70 12.18
CA ARG A 35 -0.86 -18.72 12.03
C ARG A 35 -0.25 -17.34 12.33
N MET A 36 -0.27 -16.96 13.60
CA MET A 36 0.14 -15.61 14.06
C MET A 36 1.57 -15.24 13.62
N ALA A 37 2.52 -16.18 13.72
CA ALA A 37 3.89 -15.94 13.32
C ALA A 37 4.03 -15.63 11.82
N SER A 38 3.25 -16.28 10.96
CA SER A 38 3.24 -16.02 9.52
C SER A 38 2.59 -14.68 9.19
N ALA A 39 1.47 -14.34 9.84
CA ALA A 39 0.84 -13.02 9.69
C ALA A 39 1.81 -11.90 10.06
N ARG A 40 2.49 -12.03 11.20
CA ARG A 40 3.45 -11.05 11.72
C ARG A 40 4.59 -10.73 10.76
N VAL A 41 5.15 -11.74 10.07
CA VAL A 41 6.24 -11.50 9.10
C VAL A 41 5.76 -10.57 7.99
N LEU A 42 4.57 -10.83 7.44
CA LEU A 42 3.99 -10.00 6.38
C LEU A 42 3.61 -8.60 6.88
N GLU A 43 3.08 -8.49 8.11
CA GLU A 43 2.80 -7.20 8.75
C GLU A 43 4.08 -6.38 8.95
N GLN A 44 5.18 -7.03 9.35
CA GLN A 44 6.49 -6.39 9.50
C GLN A 44 7.05 -5.91 8.15
N GLU A 45 6.92 -6.70 7.09
CA GLU A 45 7.33 -6.27 5.75
C GLU A 45 6.57 -5.02 5.28
N ILE A 46 5.26 -4.95 5.56
CA ILE A 46 4.45 -3.75 5.27
C ILE A 46 4.92 -2.58 6.12
N PHE A 47 5.24 -2.79 7.41
CA PHE A 47 5.81 -1.75 8.28
C PHE A 47 7.14 -1.19 7.77
N ASP A 48 8.06 -2.06 7.38
CA ASP A 48 9.40 -1.64 6.93
C ASP A 48 9.32 -0.85 5.62
N THR A 49 8.55 -1.36 4.65
CA THR A 49 8.37 -0.71 3.34
C THR A 49 7.59 0.60 3.44
N SER A 50 6.51 0.65 4.24
CA SER A 50 5.78 1.90 4.49
C SER A 50 6.62 2.94 5.25
N THR A 51 7.53 2.51 6.12
CA THR A 51 8.50 3.39 6.78
C THR A 51 9.48 3.98 5.76
N ALA A 52 10.05 3.15 4.89
CA ALA A 52 10.98 3.58 3.85
C ALA A 52 10.35 4.59 2.88
N LEU A 53 9.06 4.42 2.56
CA LEU A 53 8.31 5.29 1.65
C LEU A 53 7.64 6.49 2.34
N GLY A 54 7.73 6.61 3.67
CA GLY A 54 7.10 7.71 4.41
C GLY A 54 5.56 7.64 4.48
N LEU A 55 4.96 6.45 4.31
CA LEU A 55 3.52 6.23 4.30
C LEU A 55 2.99 6.08 5.74
N VAL A 56 2.81 7.22 6.42
CA VAL A 56 2.54 7.28 7.88
C VAL A 56 1.37 6.41 8.33
N GLN A 57 0.23 6.46 7.63
CA GLN A 57 -0.98 5.71 8.02
C GLN A 57 -0.77 4.20 7.94
N LEU A 58 -0.20 3.71 6.83
CA LEU A 58 0.10 2.29 6.65
C LEU A 58 1.13 1.81 7.68
N ARG A 59 2.16 2.61 7.96
CA ARG A 59 3.16 2.32 8.99
C ARG A 59 2.53 2.16 10.38
N GLN A 60 1.61 3.05 10.75
CA GLN A 60 0.96 2.98 12.06
C GLN A 60 0.08 1.73 12.19
N LEU A 61 -0.72 1.44 11.16
CA LEU A 61 -1.62 0.29 11.15
C LEU A 61 -0.84 -1.03 11.15
N SER A 62 0.20 -1.16 10.33
CA SER A 62 1.02 -2.37 10.29
C SER A 62 1.84 -2.57 11.56
N GLY A 63 2.35 -1.51 12.17
CA GLY A 63 3.01 -1.57 13.47
C GLY A 63 2.06 -2.02 14.59
N ALA A 64 0.82 -1.52 14.60
CA ALA A 64 -0.21 -2.00 15.52
C ALA A 64 -0.55 -3.49 15.28
N ALA A 65 -0.58 -3.92 14.02
CA ALA A 65 -0.85 -5.31 13.66
C ALA A 65 0.28 -6.25 14.14
N VAL A 66 1.55 -5.84 13.96
CA VAL A 66 2.72 -6.56 14.53
C VAL A 66 2.60 -6.69 16.05
N HIS A 67 2.22 -5.63 16.76
CA HIS A 67 2.01 -5.70 18.20
C HIS A 67 0.86 -6.64 18.59
N ALA A 68 -0.26 -6.60 17.88
CA ALA A 68 -1.39 -7.53 18.09
C ALA A 68 -0.96 -8.99 17.86
N SER A 69 -0.16 -9.25 16.82
CA SER A 69 0.47 -10.55 16.54
C SER A 69 1.28 -11.08 17.73
N PHE A 70 2.11 -10.25 18.36
CA PHE A 70 2.90 -10.67 19.54
C PHE A 70 2.01 -11.03 20.74
N ASN A 71 0.88 -10.33 20.89
CA ASN A 71 -0.09 -10.58 21.96
C ASN A 71 -1.07 -11.72 21.64
N ASN A 72 -1.00 -12.31 20.44
CA ASN A 72 -1.98 -13.29 19.92
C ASN A 72 -3.42 -12.77 19.94
N ASP A 73 -3.61 -11.45 19.77
CA ASP A 73 -4.94 -10.83 19.70
C ASP A 73 -5.49 -10.93 18.27
N ILE A 74 -6.10 -12.09 17.96
CA ILE A 74 -6.64 -12.40 16.64
C ILE A 74 -7.76 -11.42 16.24
N GLU A 75 -8.58 -10.98 17.19
CA GLU A 75 -9.67 -10.06 16.90
C GLU A 75 -9.15 -8.66 16.57
N ALA A 76 -8.11 -8.19 17.26
CA ALA A 76 -7.42 -6.97 16.86
C ALA A 76 -6.76 -7.11 15.49
N GLN A 77 -6.11 -8.23 15.19
CA GLN A 77 -5.51 -8.44 13.87
C GLN A 77 -6.53 -8.43 12.74
N ARG A 78 -7.72 -9.03 12.92
CA ARG A 78 -8.77 -8.99 11.89
C ARG A 78 -9.26 -7.57 11.63
N ARG A 79 -9.44 -6.77 12.68
CA ARG A 79 -9.81 -5.35 12.53
C ARG A 79 -8.72 -4.56 11.82
N LEU A 80 -7.47 -4.70 12.27
CA LEU A 80 -6.32 -4.02 11.69
C LEU A 80 -6.07 -4.44 10.23
N HIS A 81 -6.33 -5.71 9.88
CA HIS A 81 -6.27 -6.18 8.49
C HIS A 81 -7.29 -5.48 7.60
N ALA A 82 -8.53 -5.30 8.08
CA ALA A 82 -9.56 -4.54 7.37
C ALA A 82 -9.17 -3.05 7.22
N ASP A 83 -8.61 -2.45 8.28
CA ASP A 83 -8.14 -1.06 8.24
C ASP A 83 -6.97 -0.88 7.26
N LEU A 84 -6.05 -1.85 7.20
CA LEU A 84 -4.96 -1.88 6.23
C LEU A 84 -5.47 -1.98 4.79
N LEU A 85 -6.51 -2.79 4.53
CA LEU A 85 -7.14 -2.86 3.21
C LEU A 85 -7.72 -1.51 2.80
N MET A 86 -8.47 -0.85 3.69
CA MET A 86 -9.04 0.48 3.41
C MET A 86 -7.95 1.52 3.15
N ALA A 87 -6.89 1.54 3.97
CA ALA A 87 -5.77 2.46 3.78
C ALA A 87 -5.06 2.21 2.44
N LEU A 88 -4.91 0.94 2.03
CA LEU A 88 -4.31 0.58 0.74
C LEU A 88 -5.20 1.01 -0.44
N GLU A 89 -6.52 0.92 -0.33
CA GLU A 89 -7.45 1.39 -1.36
C GLU A 89 -7.39 2.90 -1.57
N VAL A 90 -7.30 3.67 -0.47
CA VAL A 90 -7.09 5.12 -0.53
C VAL A 90 -5.76 5.45 -1.22
N LEU A 91 -4.68 4.76 -0.85
CA LEU A 91 -3.38 4.94 -1.51
C LEU A 91 -3.44 4.57 -3.00
N SER A 92 -4.04 3.43 -3.34
CA SER A 92 -4.20 2.99 -4.74
C SER A 92 -4.94 4.03 -5.57
N SER A 93 -5.98 4.64 -5.02
CA SER A 93 -6.73 5.71 -5.70
C SER A 93 -5.88 6.96 -5.92
N ALA A 94 -5.07 7.36 -4.92
CA ALA A 94 -4.13 8.48 -5.05
C ALA A 94 -3.05 8.21 -6.11
N VAL A 95 -2.50 7.00 -6.16
CA VAL A 95 -1.52 6.58 -7.16
C VAL A 95 -2.09 6.67 -8.57
N THR A 96 -3.33 6.20 -8.78
CA THR A 96 -4.00 6.33 -10.08
C THR A 96 -4.12 7.80 -10.52
N GLN A 97 -4.39 8.73 -9.60
CA GLN A 97 -4.44 10.16 -9.93
C GLN A 97 -3.06 10.74 -10.29
N LEU A 98 -1.99 10.26 -9.65
CA LEU A 98 -0.61 10.68 -9.97
C LEU A 98 -0.15 10.23 -11.37
N GLN A 99 -0.70 9.14 -11.89
CA GLN A 99 -0.37 8.60 -13.22
C GLN A 99 -1.23 9.20 -14.34
N GLN A 100 -2.38 9.80 -14.02
CA GLN A 100 -3.27 10.45 -14.99
C GLN A 100 -2.84 11.81 -15.61
N PRO A 101 -1.78 12.54 -15.18
CA PRO A 101 -1.39 13.81 -15.82
C PRO A 101 -1.01 13.68 -17.30
N GLN A 102 -0.46 12.53 -17.73
CA GLN A 102 -0.03 12.32 -19.11
C GLN A 102 -1.18 12.29 -20.13
N LEU A 103 -2.36 11.77 -19.75
CA LEU A 103 -3.52 11.70 -20.64
C LEU A 103 -4.07 13.09 -21.02
N TYR A 104 -3.87 14.10 -20.18
CA TYR A 104 -4.29 15.47 -20.49
C TYR A 104 -3.28 16.23 -21.35
N GLU A 105 -1.97 16.00 -21.17
CA GLU A 105 -0.94 16.66 -21.96
C GLU A 105 -0.76 16.05 -23.35
N ASP A 106 -0.88 14.73 -23.52
CA ASP A 106 -0.88 14.08 -24.84
C ASP A 106 -2.10 14.50 -25.66
N ARG A 107 -3.29 14.56 -25.05
CA ARG A 107 -4.51 15.03 -25.73
C ARG A 107 -4.42 16.51 -26.16
N ARG A 108 -3.69 17.36 -25.43
CA ARG A 108 -3.42 18.75 -25.85
C ARG A 108 -2.46 18.82 -27.03
N ARG A 109 -1.36 18.05 -27.01
CA ARG A 109 -0.43 18.00 -28.15
C ARG A 109 -1.07 17.43 -29.43
N ASP A 110 -1.96 16.46 -29.29
CA ASP A 110 -2.71 15.90 -30.42
C ASP A 110 -3.73 16.88 -31.01
N THR A 111 -4.31 17.75 -30.16
CA THR A 111 -5.26 18.79 -30.61
C THR A 111 -4.57 20.04 -31.18
N GLU A 112 -3.32 20.33 -30.76
CA GLU A 112 -2.50 21.41 -31.31
C GLU A 112 -1.78 21.02 -32.61
N SER A 113 -1.44 19.74 -32.81
CA SER A 113 -0.79 19.26 -34.05
C SER A 113 -1.76 19.07 -35.23
N GLN A 114 -3.07 19.24 -35.01
CA GLN A 114 -4.12 19.16 -36.04
C GLN A 114 -4.65 20.53 -36.50
N ARG A 115 -4.00 21.62 -36.09
CA ARG A 115 -4.27 23.00 -36.57
C ARG A 115 -3.10 23.52 -37.38
#